data_AF-A0A2N2PZW9-F1
#
_entry.id   AF-A0A2N2PZW9-F1
#
_cell.length_a   1.000
_cell.length_b   1.000
_cell.length_c   1.000
_cell.angle_alpha   90.00
_cell.angle_beta   90.00
_cell.angle_gamma   90.00
#
_symmetry.space_group_name_H-M   'P 1'
#
loop_
_entity.id
_entity.type
_entity.pdbx_description
1 polymer ?
#
loop_
_entity_poly.entity_id
_entity_poly.type
_entity_poly.pdbx_seq_one_letter_code
_entity_poly.pdbx_strand_id
1 'polypeptide(L)'
;MTVRPPGGGGPASLRGGQRPHHGRGITVCNTSARRVLALDVPAGLDATTGETPGLVVRPERTLTLALPKTGLARMPGDLYLTDISIPPEVYGRLGISLAPLFGSAYWLRLESQVGVDS
;
A
#
# COMPACT_ATOMS: atom_id res chain seq x y z
N MET A 1 -11.45 -20.99 4.71
CA MET A 1 -12.05 -21.10 3.36
C MET A 1 -11.19 -20.26 2.42
N THR A 2 -10.31 -20.91 1.66
CA THR A 2 -9.32 -20.23 0.80
C THR A 2 -9.87 -20.12 -0.61
N VAL A 3 -10.08 -18.90 -1.10
CA VAL A 3 -10.45 -18.66 -2.50
C VAL A 3 -9.16 -18.41 -3.27
N ARG A 4 -8.90 -19.26 -4.27
CA ARG A 4 -7.81 -19.09 -5.23
C ARG A 4 -8.37 -18.40 -6.48
N PRO A 5 -7.90 -17.21 -6.86
CA PRO A 5 -8.44 -16.50 -8.02
C PRO A 5 -8.03 -17.19 -9.34
N PRO A 6 -8.87 -17.14 -10.38
CA PRO A 6 -8.53 -17.66 -11.70
C PRO A 6 -7.47 -16.77 -12.35
N GLY A 7 -6.53 -17.41 -13.06
CA GLY A 7 -5.44 -16.73 -13.76
C GLY A 7 -5.97 -15.80 -14.86
N GLY A 8 -5.61 -14.53 -14.77
CA GLY A 8 -5.90 -13.54 -15.81
C GLY A 8 -5.42 -12.16 -15.37
N GLY A 9 -4.45 -11.60 -16.11
CA GLY A 9 -4.01 -10.19 -16.05
C GLY A 9 -3.71 -9.66 -14.65
N GLY A 10 -2.45 -9.75 -14.21
CA GLY A 10 -2.01 -9.12 -12.96
C GLY A 10 -2.43 -7.64 -12.91
N PRO A 11 -2.83 -7.11 -11.73
CA PRO A 11 -3.25 -5.72 -11.61
C PRO A 11 -2.15 -4.81 -12.16
N ALA A 12 -2.56 -3.79 -12.93
CA ALA A 12 -1.66 -2.81 -13.50
C ALA A 12 -0.91 -2.07 -12.37
N SER A 13 0.26 -2.60 -12.01
CA SER A 13 1.18 -1.96 -11.08
C SER A 13 1.97 -0.89 -11.84
N LEU A 14 2.11 0.30 -11.24
CA LEU A 14 3.09 1.28 -11.71
C LEU A 14 4.49 0.72 -11.43
N ARG A 15 5.01 -0.09 -12.36
CA ARG A 15 6.40 -0.55 -12.35
C ARG A 15 7.31 0.60 -12.76
N GLY A 16 7.51 1.55 -11.85
CA GLY A 16 8.49 2.61 -12.00
C GLY A 16 9.86 2.10 -11.57
N GLY A 17 10.69 1.66 -12.50
CA GLY A 17 12.12 1.50 -12.23
C GLY A 17 12.69 2.82 -11.70
N GLN A 18 13.49 2.77 -10.64
CA GLN A 18 14.12 3.94 -10.02
C GLN A 18 14.96 4.69 -11.07
N ARG A 19 14.41 5.74 -11.67
CA ARG A 19 15.21 6.65 -12.52
C ARG A 19 16.18 7.43 -11.60
N PRO A 20 17.40 7.79 -12.06
CA PRO A 20 18.44 8.40 -11.23
C PRO A 20 17.99 9.62 -10.39
N HIS A 21 17.02 10.40 -10.89
CA HIS A 21 16.49 11.58 -10.19
C HIS A 21 15.62 11.26 -8.97
N HIS A 22 15.04 10.06 -8.87
CA HIS A 22 14.20 9.66 -7.73
C HIS A 22 15.03 9.38 -6.48
N GLY A 23 16.26 8.85 -6.63
CA GLY A 23 17.12 8.50 -5.50
C GLY A 23 17.46 9.69 -4.61
N ARG A 24 17.74 10.87 -5.21
CA ARG A 24 18.04 12.09 -4.45
C ARG A 24 16.88 12.54 -3.57
N GLY A 25 15.64 12.47 -4.08
CA GLY A 25 14.45 12.81 -3.31
C GLY A 25 14.25 11.88 -2.11
N ILE A 26 14.45 10.59 -2.32
CA ILE A 26 14.37 9.59 -1.24
C ILE A 26 15.44 9.85 -0.17
N THR A 27 16.68 10.14 -0.57
CA THR A 27 17.76 10.48 0.38
C THR A 27 17.41 11.72 1.20
N VAL A 28 16.96 12.80 0.57
CA VAL A 28 16.60 14.05 1.29
C VAL A 28 15.44 13.80 2.25
N CYS A 29 14.39 13.08 1.83
CA CYS A 29 13.28 12.73 2.71
C CYS A 29 13.77 11.95 3.94
N ASN A 30 14.60 10.92 3.73
CA ASN A 30 15.07 10.07 4.82
C ASN A 30 16.05 10.75 5.79
N THR A 31 16.79 11.77 5.35
CA THR A 31 17.82 12.41 6.19
C THR A 31 17.38 13.73 6.79
N SER A 32 16.45 14.45 6.15
CA SER A 32 16.16 15.85 6.48
C SER A 32 14.74 16.07 6.99
N ALA A 33 13.80 15.15 6.74
CA ALA A 33 12.43 15.30 7.22
C ALA A 33 12.31 14.87 8.69
N ARG A 34 11.62 15.67 9.50
CA ARG A 34 11.29 15.32 10.89
C ARG A 34 10.16 14.28 10.99
N ARG A 35 9.25 14.29 10.01
CA ARG A 35 8.13 13.35 9.84
C ARG A 35 7.84 13.16 8.36
N VAL A 36 7.50 11.94 7.98
CA VAL A 36 7.27 11.47 6.62
C VAL A 36 5.98 10.63 6.57
N LEU A 37 5.02 11.10 5.79
CA LEU A 37 3.83 10.35 5.41
C LEU A 37 4.01 9.87 3.97
N ALA A 38 3.94 8.57 3.73
CA ALA A 38 3.82 8.03 2.38
C ALA A 38 2.34 8.01 1.95
N LEU A 39 2.07 8.52 0.74
CA LEU A 39 0.77 8.37 0.11
C LEU A 39 0.82 7.19 -0.85
N ASP A 40 -0.18 6.34 -0.75
CA ASP A 40 -0.35 5.09 -1.48
C ASP A 40 0.67 3.99 -1.16
N VAL A 41 1.93 4.19 -1.57
CA VAL A 41 3.05 3.27 -1.39
C VAL A 41 4.33 4.09 -1.16
N PRO A 42 5.20 3.74 -0.19
CA PRO A 42 6.49 4.41 -0.03
C PRO A 42 7.31 4.37 -1.32
N ALA A 43 7.87 5.52 -1.72
CA ALA A 43 8.68 5.58 -2.93
C ALA A 43 9.88 4.63 -2.81
N GLY A 44 10.06 3.77 -3.82
CA GLY A 44 11.10 2.73 -3.84
C GLY A 44 10.69 1.36 -3.31
N LEU A 45 9.46 1.20 -2.83
CA LEU A 45 8.88 -0.10 -2.51
C LEU A 45 8.13 -0.67 -3.73
N ASP A 46 8.32 -1.95 -4.05
CA ASP A 46 7.45 -2.66 -4.97
C ASP A 46 6.08 -2.91 -4.31
N ALA A 47 5.03 -2.34 -4.89
CA ALA A 47 3.67 -2.37 -4.38
C ALA A 47 3.06 -3.79 -4.27
N THR A 48 3.59 -4.76 -5.02
CA THR A 48 3.09 -6.13 -5.06
C THR A 48 3.91 -7.05 -4.16
N THR A 49 5.24 -7.03 -4.30
CA THR A 49 6.14 -7.97 -3.62
C THR A 49 6.62 -7.45 -2.26
N GLY A 50 6.63 -6.12 -2.07
CA GLY A 50 7.25 -5.48 -0.92
C GLY A 50 8.78 -5.45 -0.99
N GLU A 51 9.37 -5.80 -2.14
CA GLU A 51 10.81 -5.70 -2.33
C GLU A 51 11.27 -4.23 -2.43
N THR A 52 12.50 -3.99 -1.99
CA THR A 52 13.13 -2.66 -2.01
C THR A 52 14.46 -2.77 -2.73
N PRO A 53 14.48 -2.83 -4.08
CA PRO A 53 15.70 -3.10 -4.86
C PRO A 53 16.76 -1.98 -4.80
N GLY A 54 16.52 -0.91 -4.03
CA GLY A 54 17.41 0.22 -3.86
C GLY A 54 16.98 1.10 -2.69
N LEU A 55 17.09 2.42 -2.84
CA LEU A 55 16.63 3.35 -1.82
C LEU A 55 15.09 3.33 -1.69
N VAL A 56 14.62 3.27 -0.45
CA VAL A 56 13.19 3.34 -0.10
C VAL A 56 12.96 4.44 0.93
N VAL A 57 11.86 5.17 0.81
CA VAL A 57 11.40 6.10 1.84
C VAL A 57 10.99 5.32 3.08
N ARG A 58 11.38 5.77 4.27
CA ARG A 58 11.00 5.16 5.56
C ARG A 58 9.99 6.06 6.29
N PRO A 59 8.70 5.99 5.92
CA PRO A 59 7.70 6.82 6.57
C PRO A 59 7.36 6.30 7.97
N GLU A 60 6.97 7.19 8.88
CA GLU A 60 6.31 6.76 10.12
C GLU A 60 4.90 6.24 9.84
N ARG A 61 4.25 6.76 8.79
CA ARG A 61 2.88 6.41 8.41
C ARG A 61 2.72 6.27 6.91
N THR A 62 1.90 5.32 6.47
CA THR A 62 1.48 5.19 5.08
C THR A 62 -0.05 5.27 4.99
N LEU A 63 -0.57 6.15 4.13
CA LEU A 63 -2.00 6.23 3.80
C LEU A 63 -2.22 5.60 2.43
N THR A 64 -2.65 4.34 2.38
CA THR A 64 -2.91 3.61 1.13
C THR A 64 -4.27 3.96 0.54
N LEU A 65 -4.33 4.07 -0.80
CA LEU A 65 -5.55 4.37 -1.53
C LEU A 65 -6.19 3.10 -2.12
N ALA A 66 -7.49 3.18 -2.41
CA ALA A 66 -8.30 2.09 -2.97
C ALA A 66 -8.33 0.82 -2.11
N LEU A 67 -7.54 -0.20 -2.47
CA LEU A 67 -7.33 -1.40 -1.66
C LEU A 67 -5.89 -1.45 -1.13
N PRO A 68 -5.66 -2.07 0.04
CA PRO A 68 -4.31 -2.28 0.55
C PRO A 68 -3.48 -3.09 -0.44
N LYS A 69 -2.32 -2.55 -0.80
CA LYS A 69 -1.34 -3.22 -1.67
C LYS A 69 -0.63 -4.33 -0.90
N THR A 70 -0.46 -5.50 -1.51
CA THR A 70 0.14 -6.67 -0.85
C THR A 70 1.58 -6.43 -0.39
N GLY A 71 2.34 -5.62 -1.13
CA GLY A 71 3.71 -5.24 -0.77
C GLY A 71 3.80 -4.40 0.51
N LEU A 72 2.70 -3.78 0.96
CA LEU A 72 2.67 -2.98 2.19
C LEU A 72 2.66 -3.83 3.47
N ALA A 73 2.28 -5.11 3.39
CA ALA A 73 2.20 -5.98 4.57
C ALA A 73 3.55 -6.17 5.29
N ARG A 74 4.67 -5.96 4.57
CA ARG A 74 6.03 -6.12 5.08
C ARG A 74 6.67 -4.80 5.52
N MET A 75 5.97 -3.69 5.39
CA MET A 75 6.52 -2.36 5.61
C MET A 75 6.31 -1.91 7.06
N PRO A 76 7.37 -1.56 7.82
CA PRO A 76 7.20 -1.01 9.16
C PRO A 76 6.49 0.36 9.16
N GLY A 77 5.91 0.72 10.30
CA GLY A 77 5.16 1.96 10.50
C GLY A 77 3.64 1.74 10.54
N ASP A 78 2.90 2.82 10.80
CA ASP A 78 1.45 2.74 10.83
C ASP A 78 0.86 2.74 9.42
N LEU A 79 0.02 1.77 9.11
CA LEU A 79 -0.70 1.70 7.85
C LEU A 79 -2.14 2.17 8.03
N TYR A 80 -2.59 3.04 7.15
CA TYR A 80 -3.96 3.55 7.11
C TYR A 80 -4.55 3.34 5.73
N LEU A 81 -5.82 3.00 5.67
CA LEU A 81 -6.62 2.97 4.45
C LEU A 81 -7.51 4.20 4.43
N THR A 82 -7.60 4.90 3.29
CA THR A 82 -8.53 6.03 3.13
C THR A 82 -9.67 5.70 2.19
N ASP A 83 -10.83 6.28 2.47
CA ASP A 83 -11.94 6.34 1.53
C ASP A 83 -11.63 7.38 0.46
N ILE A 84 -11.60 6.95 -0.79
CA ILE A 84 -11.50 7.82 -1.98
C ILE A 84 -12.78 7.77 -2.81
N SER A 85 -13.88 7.35 -2.18
CA SER A 85 -15.23 7.27 -2.74
C SER A 85 -15.31 6.42 -4.01
N ILE A 86 -14.53 5.33 -4.07
CA ILE A 86 -14.68 4.32 -5.12
C ILE A 86 -16.00 3.58 -4.86
N PRO A 87 -16.94 3.57 -5.82
CA PRO A 87 -18.20 2.85 -5.65
C PRO A 87 -17.99 1.34 -5.43
N PRO A 88 -18.71 0.69 -4.49
CA PRO A 88 -18.56 -0.75 -4.21
C PRO A 88 -18.71 -1.65 -5.44
N GLU A 89 -19.49 -1.24 -6.43
CA GLU A 89 -19.72 -1.97 -7.68
C GLU A 89 -18.44 -2.12 -8.51
N VAL A 90 -17.50 -1.17 -8.40
CA VAL A 90 -16.19 -1.26 -9.05
C VAL A 90 -15.42 -2.47 -8.52
N TYR A 91 -15.45 -2.70 -7.21
CA TYR A 91 -14.85 -3.87 -6.58
C TYR A 91 -15.65 -5.15 -6.86
N GLY A 92 -16.98 -5.05 -6.89
CA GLY A 92 -17.86 -6.18 -7.25
C GLY A 92 -17.55 -6.75 -8.65
N ARG A 93 -17.24 -5.89 -9.62
CA ARG A 93 -16.79 -6.31 -10.97
C ARG A 93 -15.47 -7.09 -10.96
N LEU A 94 -14.66 -6.93 -9.93
CA LEU A 94 -13.40 -7.68 -9.71
C LEU A 94 -13.61 -8.92 -8.84
N GLY A 95 -14.85 -9.26 -8.48
CA GLY A 95 -15.18 -10.38 -7.59
C GLY A 95 -14.86 -10.10 -6.12
N ILE A 96 -14.68 -8.83 -5.74
CA ILE A 96 -14.35 -8.42 -4.37
C ILE A 96 -15.62 -7.87 -3.72
N SER A 97 -16.05 -8.50 -2.63
CA SER A 97 -17.15 -8.01 -1.79
C SER A 97 -16.57 -7.24 -0.61
N LEU A 98 -16.89 -5.95 -0.52
CA LEU A 98 -16.50 -5.10 0.60
C LEU A 98 -17.72 -4.80 1.47
N ALA A 99 -17.59 -5.03 2.78
CA ALA A 99 -18.51 -4.47 3.75
C ALA A 99 -18.36 -2.93 3.79
N PRO A 100 -19.31 -2.17 4.36
CA PRO A 100 -19.13 -0.74 4.63
C PRO A 100 -17.97 -0.53 5.61
N LEU A 101 -16.75 -0.37 5.09
CA LEU A 101 -15.53 -0.34 5.89
C LEU A 101 -15.46 0.92 6.77
N PHE A 102 -15.83 2.07 6.20
CA PHE A 102 -15.49 3.36 6.77
C PHE A 102 -16.57 3.95 7.69
N GLY A 103 -17.83 3.52 7.60
CA GLY A 103 -18.93 4.11 8.37
C GLY A 103 -18.98 5.63 8.16
N SER A 104 -18.77 6.41 9.24
CA SER A 104 -18.66 7.87 9.21
C SER A 104 -17.22 8.42 9.17
N ALA A 105 -16.21 7.54 9.14
CA ALA A 105 -14.81 7.92 9.05
C ALA A 105 -14.37 8.08 7.58
N TYR A 106 -13.25 8.78 7.37
CA TYR A 106 -12.60 8.89 6.05
C TYR A 106 -11.37 7.98 5.91
N TRP A 107 -10.93 7.37 7.01
CA TRP A 107 -9.72 6.59 7.08
C TRP A 107 -9.76 5.64 8.27
N LEU A 108 -9.10 4.50 8.13
CA LEU A 108 -9.01 3.43 9.12
C LEU A 108 -7.55 3.05 9.30
N ARG A 109 -7.12 2.77 10.53
CA ARG A 109 -5.82 2.13 10.77
C ARG A 109 -5.95 0.65 10.45
N LEU A 110 -5.03 0.11 9.68
CA LEU A 110 -4.94 -1.32 9.39
C LEU A 110 -4.02 -1.97 10.42
N GLU A 111 -4.44 -3.11 10.94
CA GLU A 111 -3.61 -3.95 11.77
C GLU A 111 -2.96 -5.02 10.87
N SER A 112 -1.63 -5.16 10.97
CA SER A 112 -0.97 -6.31 10.39
C SER A 112 -1.36 -7.54 11.21
N GLN A 113 -2.03 -8.51 10.59
CA GLN A 113 -2.16 -9.84 11.18
C GLN A 113 -0.74 -10.44 11.24
N VAL A 114 -0.11 -10.38 12.40
CA VAL A 114 1.06 -11.21 12.69
C VAL A 114 0.55 -12.64 12.65
N GLY A 115 1.03 -13.45 11.72
CA GLY A 115 0.65 -14.85 11.64
C GLY A 115 0.84 -15.51 13.01
N VAL A 116 -0.26 -15.93 13.62
CA VAL A 116 -0.22 -16.89 14.73
C VAL A 116 0.00 -18.25 14.07
N ASP A 117 1.27 -18.59 13.84
CA ASP A 117 1.71 -19.97 13.65
C ASP A 117 2.70 -20.27 14.79
N SER A 118 2.24 -21.10 15.73
CA SER A 118 3.07 -21.90 16.65
C SER A 118 2.59 -23.33 16.54
#